data_AF-A0A7V9M1J0-F1
#
_entry.id   AF-A0A7V9M1J0-F1
#
_cell.length_a   1.000
_cell.length_b   1.000
_cell.length_c   1.000
_cell.angle_alpha   90.00
_cell.angle_beta   90.00
_cell.angle_gamma   90.00
#
_symmetry.space_group_name_H-M   'P 1'
#
loop_
_entity.id
_entity.type
_entity.pdbx_description
1 polymer ?
#
loop_
_entity_poly.entity_id
_entity_poly.type
_entity_poly.pdbx_seq_one_letter_code
_entity_poly.pdbx_strand_id
1 'polypeptide(L)' 'LAHFYKAGSIVSASKEQITILIAHRLSTILHADIIYVLEKGKITEIGSHENLLQQKGFYYAMWRQQVGERRLVAG' A
#
# COMPACT_ATOMS: atom_id res chain seq x y z
N LEU A 1 -12.21 -0.77 15.85
CA LEU A 1 -11.48 -1.99 16.26
C LEU A 1 -10.20 -2.06 15.41
N ALA A 2 -9.16 -1.35 15.84
CA ALA A 2 -7.92 -1.17 15.09
C ALA A 2 -6.86 -2.11 15.67
N HIS A 3 -6.58 -3.22 15.00
CA HIS A 3 -5.44 -4.08 15.34
C HIS A 3 -4.23 -3.60 14.56
N PHE A 4 -3.30 -3.00 15.30
CA PHE A 4 -2.00 -2.56 14.83
C PHE A 4 -1.12 -3.77 14.52
N TYR A 5 -0.59 -3.86 13.31
CA TYR A 5 0.59 -4.67 13.01
C TYR A 5 1.59 -3.83 12.23
N LYS A 6 2.75 -3.61 12.85
CA LYS A 6 3.92 -2.99 12.23
C LYS A 6 4.96 -4.08 12.07
N ALA A 7 5.20 -4.51 10.83
CA ALA A 7 6.36 -5.32 10.47
C ALA A 7 7.26 -4.46 9.58
N GLY A 8 8.48 -4.19 10.03
CA GLY A 8 9.50 -3.50 9.26
C GLY A 8 10.57 -4.46 8.79
N SER A 9 11.11 -4.24 7.59
CA SER A 9 12.41 -4.76 7.16
C SER A 9 13.00 -3.84 6.09
N ILE A 10 14.29 -3.63 6.20
CA ILE A 10 15.14 -2.75 5.38
C ILE A 10 15.30 -3.38 4.00
N VAL A 11 15.20 -2.58 2.94
CA VAL A 11 15.58 -2.99 1.58
C VAL A 11 17.05 -3.37 1.61
N SER A 12 17.35 -4.67 1.53
CA SER A 12 18.72 -5.13 1.30
C SER A 12 19.02 -5.10 -0.20
N ALA A 13 20.26 -4.76 -0.54
CA ALA A 13 20.72 -4.56 -1.92
C ALA A 13 20.88 -5.86 -2.75
N SER A 14 20.50 -7.03 -2.23
CA SER A 14 20.67 -8.34 -2.89
C SER A 14 19.33 -8.96 -3.33
N LYS A 15 19.27 -9.45 -4.58
CA LYS A 15 18.09 -10.04 -5.26
C LYS A 15 17.66 -11.43 -4.73
N GLU A 16 18.11 -11.83 -3.56
CA GLU A 16 17.97 -13.20 -3.04
C GLU A 16 16.96 -13.32 -1.89
N GLN A 17 16.31 -12.22 -1.50
CA GLN A 17 15.38 -12.19 -0.38
C GLN A 17 14.00 -11.70 -0.81
N ILE A 18 12.96 -12.42 -0.37
CA ILE A 18 11.57 -12.02 -0.52
C ILE A 18 11.15 -11.29 0.74
N THR A 19 10.71 -10.04 0.60
CA THR A 19 10.19 -9.24 1.71
C THR A 19 8.68 -9.08 1.56
N ILE A 20 7.93 -9.46 2.60
CA ILE A 20 6.47 -9.29 2.65
C ILE A 20 6.15 -8.20 3.67
N LEU A 21 5.50 -7.12 3.22
CA LEU A 21 5.09 -6.00 4.05
C LEU A 21 3.57 -5.99 4.18
N ILE A 22 3.06 -5.98 5.42
CA ILE A 22 1.66 -5.72 5.72
C ILE A 22 1.58 -4.31 6.31
N ALA A 23 0.90 -3.39 5.63
CA ALA A 23 0.87 -2.00 6.03
C ALA A 23 -0.53 -1.39 5.88
N HIS A 24 -0.86 -0.48 6.79
CA HIS A 24 -2.06 0.36 6.72
C HIS A 24 -1.81 1.71 6.05
N ARG A 25 -0.55 2.17 6.03
CA ARG A 25 -0.16 3.44 5.41
C ARG A 25 0.26 3.18 3.97
N LEU A 26 -0.41 3.83 3.03
CA LEU A 26 -0.08 3.71 1.61
C LEU A 26 1.32 4.22 1.31
N SER A 27 1.80 5.22 2.05
CA SER A 27 3.17 5.74 1.91
C SER A 27 4.26 4.71 2.18
N THR A 28 3.97 3.64 2.92
CA THR A 28 4.95 2.60 3.25
C THR A 28 5.10 1.57 2.12
N ILE A 29 4.06 1.38 1.31
CA ILE A 29 4.02 0.35 0.24
C ILE A 29 4.18 0.94 -1.16
N LEU A 30 4.40 2.25 -1.28
CA LEU A 30 4.49 2.95 -2.56
C LEU A 30 5.65 2.44 -3.43
N HIS A 31 6.74 1.97 -2.81
CA HIS A 31 7.92 1.44 -3.48
C HIS A 31 7.96 -0.10 -3.53
N ALA A 32 6.86 -0.77 -3.20
CA ALA A 32 6.81 -2.22 -3.30
C ALA A 32 6.77 -2.65 -4.77
N ASP A 33 7.51 -3.70 -5.11
CA ASP A 33 7.50 -4.26 -6.47
C ASP A 33 6.10 -4.76 -6.86
N ILE A 34 5.38 -5.38 -5.90
CA ILE A 34 4.01 -5.85 -6.04
C ILE A 34 3.22 -5.52 -4.77
N ILE A 35 2.02 -5.02 -4.96
CA ILE A 35 1.03 -4.75 -3.92
C ILE A 35 -0.13 -5.73 -4.08
N TYR A 36 -0.53 -6.36 -2.98
CA TYR A 36 -1.74 -7.18 -2.89
C TYR A 36 -2.76 -6.46 -2.01
N VAL A 37 -3.94 -6.20 -2.56
CA VAL A 37 -5.04 -5.54 -1.85
C VAL A 37 -5.96 -6.61 -1.28
N LEU A 38 -6.12 -6.60 0.04
CA LEU A 38 -6.98 -7.55 0.75
C LEU A 38 -8.30 -6.86 1.16
N GLU A 39 -9.42 -7.42 0.73
CA GLU A 39 -10.75 -7.02 1.16
C GLU A 39 -11.54 -8.25 1.63
N LYS A 40 -12.12 -8.19 2.84
CA LYS A 40 -12.96 -9.27 3.41
C LYS A 40 -12.29 -10.66 3.34
N GLY A 41 -10.98 -10.71 3.58
CA GLY A 41 -10.20 -11.94 3.57
C GLY A 41 -9.86 -12.49 2.18
N LYS A 42 -10.10 -11.72 1.11
CA LYS A 42 -9.77 -12.10 -0.28
C LYS A 42 -8.87 -11.05 -0.92
N ILE A 43 -7.96 -11.50 -1.79
CA ILE A 43 -7.17 -10.60 -2.62
C ILE A 43 -8.08 -10.10 -3.75
N THR A 44 -8.28 -8.79 -3.83
CA THR A 44 -9.18 -8.15 -4.81
C THR A 44 -8.43 -7.44 -5.91
N GLU A 45 -7.22 -6.93 -5.64
CA GLU A 45 -6.36 -6.27 -6.63
C GLU A 45 -4.90 -6.65 -6.43
N ILE A 46 -4.13 -6.71 -7.52
CA ILE A 46 -2.70 -7.04 -7.53
C ILE A 46 -2.00 -6.17 -8.58
N GLY A 47 -0.87 -5.55 -8.23
CA GLY A 47 -0.05 -4.82 -9.19
C GLY A 47 0.98 -3.90 -8.54
N SER A 48 1.73 -3.15 -9.36
CA SER A 48 2.54 -2.03 -8.87
C SER A 48 1.64 -0.85 -8.45
N HIS A 49 2.22 0.10 -7.72
CA HIS A 49 1.53 1.35 -7.35
C HIS A 49 0.90 2.04 -8.57
N GLU A 50 1.65 2.22 -9.65
CA GLU A 50 1.22 2.93 -10.86
C GLU A 50 0.08 2.19 -11.56
N ASN A 51 0.18 0.86 -11.65
CA ASN A 51 -0.86 0.04 -12.28
C ASN A 51 -2.17 0.11 -11.49
N LEU A 52 -2.11 0.05 -10.16
CA LEU A 52 -3.29 0.12 -9.30
C LEU A 52 -3.93 1.51 -9.31
N LEU A 53 -3.15 2.59 -9.45
CA LEU A 53 -3.70 3.94 -9.66
C LEU A 53 -4.45 4.07 -10.99
N GLN A 54 -3.96 3.43 -12.05
CA GLN A 54 -4.63 3.46 -13.36
C GLN A 54 -5.94 2.68 -13.37
N GLN A 55 -6.03 1.58 -12.62
CA GLN A 55 -7.25 0.77 -12.50
C GLN A 55 -8.40 1.51 -11.81
N LYS A 56 -8.10 2.57 -11.04
CA LYS A 56 -9.10 3.37 -10.30
C LYS A 56 -10.02 2.53 -9.39
N GLY A 57 -9.49 1.42 -8.85
CA GLY A 57 -10.17 0.51 -7.93
C GLY A 57 -10.12 0.95 -6.46
N PHE A 58 -10.27 -0.03 -5.57
CA PHE A 58 -10.23 0.13 -4.11
C PHE A 58 -8.90 0.73 -3.64
N TYR A 59 -7.77 0.29 -4.20
CA TYR A 59 -6.46 0.88 -3.90
C TYR A 59 -6.43 2.38 -4.18
N TYR A 60 -6.92 2.78 -5.37
CA TYR A 60 -6.99 4.17 -5.78
C TYR A 60 -7.90 5.00 -4.87
N ALA A 61 -9.05 4.45 -4.47
CA ALA A 61 -9.97 5.12 -3.54
C ALA A 61 -9.29 5.41 -2.19
N MET A 62 -8.59 4.42 -1.61
CA MET A 62 -7.81 4.61 -0.39
C MET A 62 -6.69 5.65 -0.57
N TRP A 63 -5.99 5.61 -1.71
CA TRP A 63 -4.93 6.57 -2.04
C TRP A 63 -5.46 8.00 -2.09
N ARG A 64 -6.58 8.21 -2.76
CA ARG A 64 -7.24 9.51 -2.86
C ARG A 64 -7.66 10.06 -1.51
N GLN A 65 -8.10 9.20 -0.59
CA GLN A 65 -8.43 9.62 0.77
C GLN A 65 -7.18 10.09 1.52
N GLN A 66 -6.10 9.31 1.53
CA GLN A 66 -4.88 9.68 2.28
C GLN A 66 -4.13 10.90 1.69
N VAL A 67 -4.18 11.08 0.36
CA VAL A 67 -3.56 12.25 -0.31
C VAL A 67 -4.46 13.49 -0.23
N GLY A 68 -5.79 13.30 -0.33
CA GLY A 68 -6.77 14.36 -0.17
C GLY A 68 -6.77 14.95 1.24
N GLU A 69 -6.67 14.11 2.26
CA GLU A 69 -6.53 14.55 3.66
C GLU A 69 -5.28 15.43 3.84
N ARG A 70 -4.13 15.08 3.25
CA ARG A 70 -2.90 15.90 3.34
C ARG A 70 -3.05 17.31 2.78
N ARG A 71 -3.95 17.54 1.82
CA ARG A 71 -4.15 18.86 1.21
C ARG A 71 -5.12 19.75 1.98
N LEU A 72 -5.97 19.18 2.84
CA LEU A 72 -6.95 19.94 3.64
C LEU A 72 -6.40 20.41 5.00
N VAL A 73 -5.38 19.75 5.55
CA VAL A 73 -4.71 20.16 6.80
C VAL A 73 -3.56 21.16 6.58
N ALA A 74 -3.20 21.44 5.33
CA ALA A 74 -2.10 22.34 4.96
C ALA A 74 -2.58 23.72 4.44
N GLY A 75 -3.83 24.09 4.72
CA GLY A 75 -4.43 25.37 4.34
C GLY A 75 -4.95 26.14 5.55
#